data_AF-A0A7T4B9V9-F1
#
_entry.id   AF-A0A7T4B9V9-F1
#
_cell.length_a   1.000
_cell.length_b   1.000
_cell.length_c   1.000
_cell.angle_alpha   90.00
_cell.angle_beta   90.00
_cell.angle_gamma   90.00
#
_symmetry.space_group_name_H-M   'P 1'
#
loop_
_entity.id
_entity.type
_entity.pdbx_description
1 polymer ?
#
loop_
_entity_poly.entity_id
_entity_poly.type
_entity_poly.pdbx_seq_one_letter_code
_entity_poly.pdbx_strand_id
1 'polypeptide(L)'
;MGNRRRSLLKAAFGLAGGVVVGAGLLSNMTGAAPAATDDATRYPSRPVKLIVPIAAGGSADKLARTVAQKLSEKWGQSVVVENQPGASSAIGNAAVAHARGDGYTLLLGGDALSLNALQPAKPLYDPLRDLRGVTKAVVNPQLLVVRPGLGVKTFQEFVALVRSRPGEISLALPGGNGSLQHLAVELLNERIGAKTNQIPYPGGGPATLDVLGGHVDAMLITLAAATENVRSGKLVALAVTTPYRSKALPEVPTMQEAGLADYAVESWQGFVVPASTPAALVERIHRDVVAVLREPETATLLENLGFAIAASTPEAVDQTVRDDIATYRRVIATADVKLQ
;
A
#
# COMPACT_ATOMS: atom_id res chain seq x y z
N MET A 1 55.27 -23.53 24.76
CA MET A 1 54.55 -24.43 25.72
C MET A 1 53.33 -24.96 24.98
N GLY A 2 53.36 -26.16 24.38
CA GLY A 2 53.08 -27.47 25.02
C GLY A 2 51.56 -27.61 25.24
N ASN A 3 50.77 -28.58 24.76
CA ASN A 3 50.96 -29.96 24.29
C ASN A 3 49.72 -30.31 23.40
N ARG A 4 49.89 -30.85 22.19
CA ARG A 4 49.75 -32.28 21.85
C ARG A 4 48.58 -33.04 22.49
N ARG A 5 47.62 -33.50 21.66
CA ARG A 5 47.32 -34.94 21.52
C ARG A 5 46.66 -35.28 20.18
N ARG A 6 47.20 -36.32 19.55
CA ARG A 6 46.84 -36.99 18.29
C ARG A 6 46.02 -38.24 18.60
N SER A 7 45.14 -38.67 17.69
CA SER A 7 45.07 -40.00 17.03
C SER A 7 43.69 -40.16 16.36
N LEU A 8 43.57 -40.22 15.03
CA LEU A 8 43.81 -41.37 14.14
C LEU A 8 43.00 -42.62 14.52
N LEU A 9 42.04 -42.99 13.66
CA LEU A 9 41.77 -44.37 13.27
C LEU A 9 41.16 -44.38 11.87
N LYS A 10 41.97 -44.87 10.92
CA LYS A 10 41.54 -45.36 9.61
C LYS A 10 41.14 -46.82 9.78
N ALA A 11 40.10 -47.27 9.08
CA ALA A 11 39.98 -48.66 8.66
C ALA A 11 39.31 -48.69 7.29
N ALA A 12 40.01 -49.28 6.33
CA ALA A 12 39.56 -49.60 4.99
C ALA A 12 39.62 -51.13 4.83
N PHE A 13 38.59 -51.70 4.20
CA PHE A 13 38.51 -53.02 3.56
C PHE A 13 37.43 -52.79 2.47
N GLY A 14 37.69 -52.86 1.15
CA GLY A 14 38.13 -54.01 0.36
C GLY A 14 37.04 -55.08 0.32
N LEU A 15 36.56 -55.69 -0.77
CA LEU A 15 36.70 -55.56 -2.23
C LEU A 15 35.71 -56.61 -2.83
N ALA A 16 35.21 -56.40 -4.05
CA ALA A 16 34.79 -57.41 -5.06
C ALA A 16 33.50 -58.27 -4.92
N GLY A 17 32.83 -58.41 -6.08
CA GLY A 17 31.97 -59.52 -6.52
C GLY A 17 30.48 -59.32 -6.22
N GLY A 18 29.52 -59.36 -7.15
CA GLY A 18 29.45 -59.97 -8.47
C GLY A 18 28.07 -60.63 -8.61
N VAL A 19 27.18 -60.00 -9.38
CA VAL A 19 26.04 -60.51 -10.18
C VAL A 19 25.27 -61.76 -9.69
N VAL A 20 23.95 -61.65 -9.48
CA VAL A 20 22.93 -62.54 -10.10
C VAL A 20 21.58 -61.80 -10.24
N VAL A 21 21.02 -61.95 -11.43
CA VAL A 21 19.73 -61.52 -11.97
C VAL A 21 18.54 -62.11 -11.19
N GLY A 22 17.53 -61.28 -10.90
CA GLY A 22 16.22 -61.71 -10.43
C GLY A 22 15.13 -60.89 -11.09
N ALA A 23 14.61 -61.38 -12.23
CA ALA A 23 13.45 -60.83 -12.91
C ALA A 23 12.19 -61.06 -12.06
N GLY A 24 11.56 -59.97 -11.61
CA GLY A 24 10.26 -59.98 -10.96
C GLY A 24 9.36 -58.92 -11.59
N LEU A 25 8.63 -59.32 -12.63
CA LEU A 25 7.50 -58.58 -13.19
C LEU A 25 6.38 -58.51 -12.15
N LEU A 26 6.17 -57.33 -11.56
CA LEU A 26 4.90 -56.99 -10.92
C LEU A 26 4.45 -55.64 -11.45
N SER A 27 3.57 -55.74 -12.44
CA SER A 27 2.74 -54.66 -13.00
C SER A 27 1.90 -54.04 -11.90
N ASN A 28 2.38 -52.95 -11.27
CA ASN A 28 1.52 -52.09 -10.49
C ASN A 28 0.90 -51.06 -11.44
N MET A 29 -0.39 -51.26 -11.67
CA MET A 29 -1.25 -50.39 -12.46
C MET A 29 -1.08 -48.93 -12.05
N THR A 30 -0.56 -48.14 -12.97
CA THR A 30 -0.67 -46.69 -12.99
C THR A 30 -2.15 -46.31 -13.02
N GLY A 31 -2.77 -46.22 -11.86
CA GLY A 31 -3.99 -45.46 -11.66
C GLY A 31 -3.64 -43.99 -11.85
N ALA A 32 -3.67 -43.53 -13.09
CA ALA A 32 -3.75 -42.12 -13.39
C ALA A 32 -5.06 -41.62 -12.76
N ALA A 33 -4.97 -41.04 -11.56
CA ALA A 33 -6.06 -40.25 -11.02
C ALA A 33 -6.40 -39.21 -12.09
N PRO A 34 -7.67 -39.10 -12.54
CA PRO A 34 -8.05 -38.05 -13.46
C PRO A 34 -7.62 -36.75 -12.82
N ALA A 35 -6.71 -36.03 -13.48
CA ALA A 35 -6.42 -34.65 -13.14
C ALA A 35 -7.77 -33.96 -13.20
N ALA A 36 -8.31 -33.60 -12.03
CA ALA A 36 -9.48 -32.75 -11.97
C ALA A 36 -9.12 -31.51 -12.77
N THR A 37 -9.69 -31.41 -13.97
CA THR A 37 -9.76 -30.16 -14.70
C THR A 37 -10.50 -29.24 -13.75
N ASP A 38 -9.75 -28.39 -13.04
CA ASP A 38 -10.29 -27.37 -12.16
C ASP A 38 -11.19 -26.54 -13.07
N ASP A 39 -12.49 -26.79 -12.94
CA ASP A 39 -13.49 -26.27 -13.84
C ASP A 39 -13.44 -24.75 -13.68
N ALA A 40 -12.93 -24.04 -14.69
CA ALA A 40 -12.77 -22.59 -14.65
C ALA A 40 -14.13 -21.87 -14.38
N THR A 41 -15.24 -22.59 -14.50
CA THR A 41 -16.56 -22.11 -14.10
C THR A 41 -16.71 -21.95 -12.58
N ARG A 42 -16.03 -22.75 -11.74
CA ARG A 42 -16.22 -22.81 -10.27
C ARG A 42 -15.10 -22.18 -9.43
N TYR A 43 -14.52 -21.07 -9.86
CA TYR A 43 -13.60 -20.30 -9.01
C TYR A 43 -14.34 -19.50 -7.91
N PRO A 44 -13.86 -19.48 -6.65
CA PRO A 44 -12.83 -20.37 -6.10
C PRO A 44 -13.40 -21.75 -5.70
N SER A 45 -12.62 -22.81 -5.89
CA SER A 45 -12.95 -24.20 -5.50
C SER A 45 -12.30 -24.64 -4.19
N ARG A 46 -11.43 -23.78 -3.63
CA ARG A 46 -10.70 -23.96 -2.38
C ARG A 46 -10.47 -22.61 -1.70
N PRO A 47 -9.98 -22.56 -0.45
CA PRO A 47 -9.67 -21.30 0.22
C PRO A 47 -8.71 -20.41 -0.57
N VAL A 48 -9.01 -19.10 -0.57
CA VAL A 48 -8.19 -18.03 -1.16
C VAL A 48 -7.35 -17.40 -0.06
N LYS A 49 -6.07 -17.14 -0.30
CA LYS A 49 -5.20 -16.38 0.60
C LYS A 49 -5.21 -14.92 0.22
N LEU A 50 -5.40 -14.04 1.21
CA LEU A 50 -5.21 -12.61 1.09
C LEU A 50 -4.01 -12.20 1.94
N ILE A 51 -2.89 -11.91 1.27
CA ILE A 51 -1.67 -11.45 1.93
C ILE A 51 -1.82 -9.96 2.25
N VAL A 52 -1.54 -9.60 3.50
CA VAL A 52 -1.51 -8.22 3.98
C VAL A 52 -0.06 -7.92 4.40
N PRO A 53 0.67 -7.05 3.68
CA PRO A 53 2.12 -6.91 3.85
C PRO A 53 2.50 -6.00 5.03
N ILE A 54 1.62 -5.89 6.04
CA ILE A 54 1.80 -5.09 7.25
C ILE A 54 1.37 -5.88 8.48
N ALA A 55 1.74 -5.41 9.67
CA ALA A 55 1.36 -6.03 10.93
C ALA A 55 -0.17 -6.02 11.13
N ALA A 56 -0.67 -7.04 11.83
CA ALA A 56 -2.10 -7.19 12.13
C ALA A 56 -2.62 -6.05 13.02
N GLY A 57 -3.92 -5.76 12.93
CA GLY A 57 -4.63 -4.80 13.79
C GLY A 57 -4.70 -3.36 13.27
N GLY A 58 -3.91 -3.01 12.25
CA GLY A 58 -3.96 -1.71 11.58
C GLY A 58 -5.21 -1.51 10.70
N SER A 59 -5.45 -0.28 10.22
CA SER A 59 -6.60 0.06 9.37
C SER A 59 -6.65 -0.76 8.06
N ALA A 60 -5.50 -0.97 7.41
CA ALA A 60 -5.41 -1.81 6.22
C ALA A 60 -5.66 -3.31 6.51
N ASP A 61 -5.25 -3.83 7.68
CA ASP A 61 -5.62 -5.19 8.11
C ASP A 61 -7.13 -5.31 8.36
N LYS A 62 -7.75 -4.28 8.96
CA LYS A 62 -9.22 -4.22 9.13
C LYS A 62 -9.94 -4.19 7.78
N LEU A 63 -9.47 -3.37 6.83
CA LEU A 63 -9.97 -3.37 5.44
C LEU A 63 -9.92 -4.77 4.83
N ALA A 64 -8.77 -5.44 4.89
CA ALA A 64 -8.60 -6.79 4.35
C ALA A 64 -9.56 -7.78 4.99
N ARG A 65 -9.68 -7.77 6.32
CA ARG A 65 -10.56 -8.70 7.05
C ARG A 65 -12.05 -8.46 6.76
N THR A 66 -12.47 -7.21 6.68
CA THR A 66 -13.84 -6.84 6.28
C THR A 66 -14.17 -7.37 4.88
N VAL A 67 -13.31 -7.09 3.90
CA VAL A 67 -13.54 -7.55 2.52
C VAL A 67 -13.44 -9.06 2.41
N ALA A 68 -12.48 -9.69 3.10
CA ALA A 68 -12.30 -11.14 3.10
C ALA A 68 -13.52 -11.87 3.68
N GLN A 69 -14.13 -11.36 4.76
CA GLN A 69 -15.35 -11.93 5.32
C GLN A 69 -16.49 -11.93 4.28
N LYS A 70 -16.79 -10.78 3.69
CA LYS A 70 -17.86 -10.64 2.71
C LYS A 70 -17.61 -11.43 1.42
N LEU A 71 -16.35 -11.49 0.96
CA LEU A 71 -15.98 -12.36 -0.14
C LEU A 71 -16.14 -13.84 0.21
N SER A 72 -15.88 -14.24 1.45
CA SER A 72 -16.09 -15.63 1.88
C SER A 72 -17.55 -16.02 1.81
N GLU A 73 -18.44 -15.14 2.28
CA GLU A 73 -19.90 -15.28 2.16
C GLU A 73 -20.33 -15.38 0.70
N LYS A 74 -19.79 -14.52 -0.16
CA LYS A 74 -20.12 -14.47 -1.59
C LYS A 74 -19.61 -15.68 -2.39
N TRP A 75 -18.39 -16.14 -2.11
CA TRP A 75 -17.74 -17.22 -2.85
C TRP A 75 -18.06 -18.62 -2.30
N GLY A 76 -18.58 -18.72 -1.08
CA GLY A 76 -18.78 -20.01 -0.41
C GLY A 76 -17.48 -20.75 -0.12
N GLN A 77 -16.35 -20.04 -0.14
CA GLN A 77 -15.00 -20.52 0.20
C GLN A 77 -14.35 -19.48 1.10
N SER A 78 -13.56 -19.92 2.08
CA SER A 78 -12.88 -18.98 2.97
C SER A 78 -11.84 -18.14 2.25
N VAL A 79 -11.81 -16.85 2.57
CA VAL A 79 -10.73 -15.93 2.25
C VAL A 79 -9.90 -15.73 3.52
N VAL A 80 -8.71 -16.31 3.56
CA VAL A 80 -7.85 -16.32 4.73
C VAL A 80 -6.87 -15.16 4.67
N VAL A 81 -6.94 -14.26 5.65
CA VAL A 81 -6.01 -13.13 5.77
C VAL A 81 -4.72 -13.56 6.46
N GLU A 82 -3.58 -13.38 5.80
CA GLU A 82 -2.24 -13.66 6.32
C GLU A 82 -1.40 -12.38 6.34
N ASN A 83 -1.00 -11.93 7.53
CA ASN A 83 -0.12 -10.77 7.68
C ASN A 83 1.34 -11.17 7.46
N GLN A 84 2.01 -10.54 6.49
CA GLN A 84 3.43 -10.77 6.16
C GLN A 84 4.20 -9.44 6.15
N PRO A 85 4.45 -8.82 7.32
CA PRO A 85 5.18 -7.57 7.41
C PRO A 85 6.67 -7.72 7.12
N GLY A 86 7.32 -6.62 6.78
CA GLY A 86 8.78 -6.49 6.73
C GLY A 86 9.29 -5.78 5.49
N ALA A 87 10.45 -5.12 5.65
CA ALA A 87 11.11 -4.31 4.61
C ALA A 87 10.13 -3.32 3.91
N SER A 88 9.38 -2.55 4.71
CA SER A 88 8.40 -1.58 4.19
C SER A 88 7.41 -2.21 3.19
N SER A 89 6.83 -3.34 3.58
CA SER A 89 5.92 -4.19 2.79
C SER A 89 6.56 -5.04 1.69
N ALA A 90 7.86 -4.87 1.39
CA ALA A 90 8.49 -5.53 0.25
C ALA A 90 8.50 -7.07 0.36
N ILE A 91 8.56 -7.63 1.58
CA ILE A 91 8.55 -9.09 1.79
C ILE A 91 7.22 -9.71 1.37
N GLY A 92 6.10 -9.21 1.92
CA GLY A 92 4.76 -9.70 1.58
C GLY A 92 4.38 -9.41 0.12
N ASN A 93 4.79 -8.25 -0.40
CA ASN A 93 4.58 -7.90 -1.81
C ASN A 93 5.31 -8.88 -2.74
N ALA A 94 6.58 -9.18 -2.45
CA ALA A 94 7.37 -10.14 -3.23
C ALA A 94 6.79 -11.56 -3.14
N ALA A 95 6.29 -11.98 -1.97
CA ALA A 95 5.68 -13.29 -1.80
C ALA A 95 4.50 -13.51 -2.76
N VAL A 96 3.66 -12.48 -2.99
CA VAL A 96 2.58 -12.56 -3.98
C VAL A 96 3.08 -12.36 -5.39
N ALA A 97 4.02 -11.45 -5.65
CA ALA A 97 4.60 -11.24 -6.97
C ALA A 97 5.16 -12.54 -7.58
N HIS A 98 5.71 -13.42 -6.75
CA HIS A 98 6.27 -14.72 -7.16
C HIS A 98 5.31 -15.91 -7.01
N ALA A 99 4.05 -15.67 -6.62
CA ALA A 99 3.03 -16.72 -6.49
C ALA A 99 2.46 -17.16 -7.85
N ARG A 100 1.73 -18.28 -7.85
CA ARG A 100 1.00 -18.74 -9.03
C ARG A 100 -0.14 -17.76 -9.34
N GLY A 101 -0.26 -17.32 -10.59
CA GLY A 101 -1.39 -16.52 -11.07
C GLY A 101 -2.69 -17.31 -11.24
N ASP A 102 -3.07 -18.11 -10.24
CA ASP A 102 -4.28 -18.93 -10.27
C ASP A 102 -5.46 -18.30 -9.49
N GLY A 103 -5.29 -17.04 -9.04
CA GLY A 103 -6.28 -16.28 -8.28
C GLY A 103 -6.36 -16.62 -6.79
N TYR A 104 -5.76 -17.71 -6.33
CA TYR A 104 -5.85 -18.13 -4.93
C TYR A 104 -4.88 -17.43 -3.98
N THR A 105 -4.04 -16.53 -4.51
CA THR A 105 -3.19 -15.65 -3.72
C THR A 105 -3.40 -14.22 -4.18
N LEU A 106 -4.06 -13.44 -3.34
CA LEU A 106 -4.29 -12.01 -3.52
C LEU A 106 -3.36 -11.23 -2.60
N LEU A 107 -3.05 -9.99 -2.97
CA LEU A 107 -2.31 -9.05 -2.14
C LEU A 107 -3.19 -7.83 -1.86
N LEU A 108 -3.24 -7.41 -0.60
CA LEU A 108 -3.63 -6.05 -0.27
C LEU A 108 -2.45 -5.12 -0.53
N GLY A 109 -2.41 -4.54 -1.73
CA GLY A 109 -1.41 -3.57 -2.16
C GLY A 109 -1.78 -2.14 -1.79
N GLY A 110 -0.90 -1.20 -2.12
CA GLY A 110 -1.08 0.23 -1.89
C GLY A 110 0.19 1.01 -2.24
N ASP A 111 0.36 2.18 -1.64
CA ASP A 111 1.47 3.13 -1.89
C ASP A 111 2.87 2.49 -1.86
N ALA A 112 3.05 1.48 -0.99
CA ALA A 112 4.32 0.76 -0.86
C ALA A 112 4.76 0.08 -2.18
N LEU A 113 3.83 -0.27 -3.07
CA LEU A 113 4.16 -0.82 -4.38
C LEU A 113 5.05 0.14 -5.18
N SER A 114 4.66 1.42 -5.23
CA SER A 114 5.40 2.47 -5.94
C SER A 114 6.70 2.82 -5.21
N LEU A 115 6.64 2.95 -3.87
CA LEU A 115 7.82 3.34 -3.07
C LEU A 115 8.90 2.26 -3.05
N ASN A 116 8.54 0.97 -2.99
CA ASN A 116 9.53 -0.12 -3.02
C ASN A 116 10.34 -0.15 -4.32
N ALA A 117 9.75 0.27 -5.45
CA ALA A 117 10.46 0.38 -6.74
C ALA A 117 11.47 1.54 -6.82
N LEU A 118 11.45 2.45 -5.84
CA LEU A 118 12.31 3.62 -5.76
C LEU A 118 13.43 3.47 -4.73
N GLN A 119 13.37 2.43 -3.90
CA GLN A 119 14.40 2.14 -2.91
C GLN A 119 15.75 1.86 -3.60
N PRO A 120 16.88 2.32 -3.03
CA PRO A 120 18.20 2.17 -3.65
C PRO A 120 18.73 0.73 -3.62
N ALA A 121 18.22 -0.09 -2.70
CA ALA A 121 18.56 -1.51 -2.62
C ALA A 121 17.98 -2.28 -3.80
N LYS A 122 18.58 -3.43 -4.13
CA LYS A 122 18.06 -4.32 -5.17
C LYS A 122 16.60 -4.69 -4.84
N PRO A 123 15.63 -4.43 -5.74
CA PRO A 123 14.23 -4.71 -5.47
C PRO A 123 13.99 -6.22 -5.38
N LEU A 124 13.09 -6.62 -4.46
CA LEU A 124 12.67 -8.02 -4.28
C LEU A 124 11.67 -8.47 -5.37
N TYR A 125 11.02 -7.51 -6.03
CA TYR A 125 10.05 -7.67 -7.11
C TYR A 125 9.95 -6.36 -7.88
N ASP A 126 9.43 -6.41 -9.10
CA ASP A 126 9.07 -5.23 -9.89
C ASP A 126 7.53 -5.09 -9.88
N PRO A 127 6.96 -4.01 -9.32
CA PRO A 127 5.50 -3.86 -9.23
C PRO A 127 4.81 -3.73 -10.59
N LEU A 128 5.50 -3.25 -11.63
CA LEU A 128 4.93 -3.06 -12.97
C LEU A 128 5.03 -4.33 -13.82
N ARG A 129 6.00 -5.20 -13.54
CA ARG A 129 6.22 -6.46 -14.27
C ARG A 129 5.57 -7.66 -13.59
N ASP A 130 5.68 -7.74 -12.26
CA ASP A 130 5.39 -8.97 -11.50
C ASP A 130 3.99 -8.96 -10.87
N LEU A 131 3.30 -7.82 -10.84
CA LEU A 131 1.95 -7.67 -10.30
C LEU A 131 0.98 -7.10 -11.35
N ARG A 132 -0.31 -7.33 -11.10
CA ARG A 132 -1.42 -6.77 -11.88
C ARG A 132 -2.52 -6.29 -10.94
N GLY A 133 -3.06 -5.11 -11.23
CA GLY A 133 -4.19 -4.52 -10.54
C GLY A 133 -5.46 -5.37 -10.58
N VAL A 134 -6.23 -5.34 -9.49
CA VAL A 134 -7.63 -5.80 -9.46
C VAL A 134 -8.55 -4.61 -9.22
N THR A 135 -8.29 -3.83 -8.16
CA THR A 135 -9.02 -2.59 -7.89
C THR A 135 -8.30 -1.76 -6.82
N LYS A 136 -8.29 -0.44 -6.98
CA LYS A 136 -8.02 0.49 -5.90
C LYS A 136 -9.27 0.52 -5.04
N ALA A 137 -9.23 -0.17 -3.90
CA ALA A 137 -10.41 -0.42 -3.09
C ALA A 137 -10.84 0.85 -2.37
N VAL A 138 -9.87 1.49 -1.70
CA VAL A 138 -10.08 2.68 -0.89
C VAL A 138 -8.94 3.66 -1.04
N VAL A 139 -9.23 4.91 -0.70
CA VAL A 139 -8.21 5.94 -0.53
C VAL A 139 -8.34 6.62 0.83
N ASN A 140 -7.24 7.23 1.26
CA ASN A 140 -7.15 8.05 2.46
C ASN A 140 -6.87 9.49 2.02
N PRO A 141 -7.92 10.29 1.79
CA PRO A 141 -7.76 11.69 1.45
C PRO A 141 -6.91 12.39 2.51
N GLN A 142 -5.90 13.15 2.09
CA GLN A 142 -5.16 14.05 2.98
C GLN A 142 -5.72 15.46 2.85
N LEU A 143 -5.60 16.21 3.92
CA LEU A 143 -6.05 17.58 4.06
C LEU A 143 -4.84 18.43 4.46
N LEU A 144 -4.60 19.51 3.72
CA LEU A 144 -3.69 20.55 4.17
C LEU A 144 -4.46 21.47 5.11
N VAL A 145 -3.99 21.54 6.36
CA VAL A 145 -4.57 22.40 7.39
C VAL A 145 -3.51 23.30 8.00
N VAL A 146 -3.96 24.43 8.54
CA VAL A 146 -3.13 25.37 9.29
C VAL A 146 -3.74 25.70 10.63
N ARG A 147 -2.90 26.15 11.57
CA ARG A 147 -3.38 26.73 12.82
C ARG A 147 -4.12 28.06 12.56
N PRO A 148 -5.23 28.37 13.25
CA PRO A 148 -5.98 29.61 13.03
C PRO A 148 -5.14 30.89 13.20
N GLY A 149 -4.20 30.89 14.16
CA GLY A 149 -3.32 32.03 14.43
C GLY A 149 -2.26 32.31 13.35
N LEU A 150 -2.18 31.51 12.29
CA LEU A 150 -1.29 31.80 11.14
C LEU A 150 -1.83 32.95 10.28
N GLY A 151 -3.14 33.24 10.38
CA GLY A 151 -3.78 34.32 9.62
C GLY A 151 -4.08 33.98 8.16
N VAL A 152 -3.95 32.71 7.79
CA VAL A 152 -4.21 32.18 6.45
C VAL A 152 -5.51 31.37 6.45
N LYS A 153 -6.36 31.60 5.44
CA LYS A 153 -7.68 30.97 5.27
C LYS A 153 -7.83 30.25 3.93
N THR A 154 -7.00 30.58 2.95
CA THR A 154 -7.02 29.95 1.63
C THR A 154 -5.67 29.34 1.29
N PHE A 155 -5.68 28.38 0.38
CA PHE A 155 -4.44 27.80 -0.14
C PHE A 155 -3.54 28.85 -0.81
N GLN A 156 -4.12 29.83 -1.51
CA GLN A 156 -3.35 30.88 -2.19
C GLN A 156 -2.66 31.82 -1.19
N GLU A 157 -3.33 32.16 -0.09
CA GLU A 157 -2.72 32.90 1.02
C GLU A 157 -1.58 32.09 1.66
N PHE A 158 -1.74 30.77 1.82
CA PHE A 158 -0.67 29.90 2.30
C PHE A 158 0.54 29.94 1.36
N VAL A 159 0.31 29.78 0.05
CA VAL A 159 1.37 29.85 -0.96
C VAL A 159 2.08 31.20 -0.95
N ALA A 160 1.33 32.30 -0.85
CA ALA A 160 1.89 33.64 -0.75
C ALA A 160 2.76 33.79 0.50
N LEU A 161 2.29 33.28 1.64
CA LEU A 161 3.03 33.31 2.90
C LEU A 161 4.34 32.50 2.81
N VAL A 162 4.28 31.25 2.33
CA VAL A 162 5.46 30.39 2.16
C VAL A 162 6.47 31.01 1.21
N ARG A 163 6.03 31.62 0.10
CA ARG A 163 6.92 32.33 -0.84
C ARG A 163 7.56 33.56 -0.23
N SER A 164 6.84 34.29 0.64
CA SER A 164 7.37 35.48 1.30
C SER A 164 8.38 35.16 2.40
N ARG A 165 8.34 33.93 2.95
CA ARG A 165 9.21 33.46 4.04
C ARG A 165 9.69 32.02 3.79
N PRO A 166 10.51 31.78 2.74
CA PRO A 166 10.93 30.43 2.39
C PRO A 166 11.74 29.77 3.52
N GLY A 167 11.33 28.58 3.93
CA GLY A 167 11.99 27.81 4.99
C GLY A 167 11.64 28.26 6.42
N GLU A 168 10.74 29.23 6.61
CA GLU A 168 10.29 29.63 7.95
C GLU A 168 8.96 28.99 8.34
N ILE A 169 8.05 28.78 7.39
CA ILE A 169 6.72 28.23 7.66
C ILE A 169 6.86 26.74 7.98
N SER A 170 6.57 26.40 9.23
CA SER A 170 6.73 25.04 9.74
C SER A 170 5.56 24.15 9.31
N LEU A 171 5.88 22.96 8.81
CA LEU A 171 4.91 21.97 8.34
C LEU A 171 5.20 20.62 8.99
N ALA A 172 4.25 20.12 9.79
CA ALA A 172 4.38 18.82 10.43
C ALA A 172 4.22 17.69 9.42
N LEU A 173 5.13 16.71 9.49
CA LEU A 173 5.13 15.48 8.69
C LEU A 173 4.79 14.26 9.56
N PRO A 174 3.51 13.89 9.66
CA PRO A 174 3.13 12.58 10.17
C PRO A 174 3.71 11.48 9.29
N GLY A 175 4.52 10.58 9.87
CA GLY A 175 5.18 9.48 9.14
C GLY A 175 6.65 9.73 8.82
N GLY A 176 7.14 10.96 9.05
CA GLY A 176 8.56 11.29 8.97
C GLY A 176 9.15 11.22 7.56
N ASN A 177 10.49 11.23 7.50
CA ASN A 177 11.24 11.32 6.26
C ASN A 177 11.08 10.06 5.40
N GLY A 178 10.97 10.25 4.09
CA GLY A 178 10.84 9.16 3.10
C GLY A 178 9.43 8.56 2.99
N SER A 179 8.48 9.00 3.82
CA SER A 179 7.07 8.62 3.74
C SER A 179 6.37 9.21 2.50
N LEU A 180 5.18 8.69 2.16
CA LEU A 180 4.35 9.29 1.13
C LEU A 180 4.01 10.76 1.46
N GLN A 181 3.76 11.06 2.73
CA GLN A 181 3.50 12.43 3.20
C GLN A 181 4.69 13.35 2.94
N HIS A 182 5.91 12.88 3.18
CA HIS A 182 7.13 13.62 2.83
C HIS A 182 7.18 13.92 1.34
N LEU A 183 6.91 12.94 0.48
CA LEU A 183 6.88 13.14 -0.97
C LEU A 183 5.74 14.06 -1.42
N ALA A 184 4.58 14.00 -0.78
CA ALA A 184 3.46 14.89 -1.05
C ALA A 184 3.83 16.35 -0.75
N VAL A 185 4.49 16.59 0.38
CA VAL A 185 4.94 17.94 0.76
C VAL A 185 6.08 18.42 -0.12
N GLU A 186 7.03 17.56 -0.50
CA GLU A 186 8.07 17.95 -1.44
C GLU A 186 7.50 18.25 -2.83
N LEU A 187 6.52 17.47 -3.29
CA LEU A 187 5.78 17.79 -4.52
C LEU A 187 5.06 19.15 -4.38
N LEU A 188 4.45 19.43 -3.23
CA LEU A 188 3.81 20.72 -2.97
C LEU A 188 4.84 21.85 -3.06
N ASN A 189 5.96 21.75 -2.33
CA ASN A 189 7.04 22.74 -2.31
C ASN A 189 7.60 23.00 -3.72
N GLU A 190 7.82 21.92 -4.49
CA GLU A 190 8.26 22.00 -5.88
C GLU A 190 7.26 22.77 -6.76
N ARG A 191 5.97 22.42 -6.67
CA ARG A 191 4.91 23.06 -7.48
C ARG A 191 4.68 24.52 -7.12
N ILE A 192 4.80 24.89 -5.85
CA ILE A 192 4.66 26.28 -5.41
C ILE A 192 5.96 27.08 -5.59
N GLY A 193 7.09 26.42 -5.86
CA GLY A 193 8.40 27.06 -6.03
C GLY A 193 8.95 27.69 -4.75
N ALA A 194 8.59 27.16 -3.59
CA ALA A 194 9.04 27.64 -2.28
C ALA A 194 9.06 26.49 -1.26
N LYS A 195 9.93 26.59 -0.26
CA LYS A 195 10.13 25.52 0.72
C LYS A 195 9.41 25.81 2.03
N THR A 196 8.76 24.80 2.59
CA THR A 196 8.33 24.75 3.98
C THR A 196 9.42 24.14 4.87
N ASN A 197 9.43 24.50 6.15
CA ASN A 197 10.28 23.86 7.16
C ASN A 197 9.59 22.59 7.68
N GLN A 198 10.04 21.44 7.20
CA GLN A 198 9.37 20.17 7.46
C GLN A 198 9.85 19.54 8.76
N ILE A 199 8.91 19.28 9.68
CA ILE A 199 9.20 18.75 11.01
C ILE A 199 8.62 17.33 11.12
N PRO A 200 9.46 16.28 11.26
CA PRO A 200 8.97 14.91 11.34
C PRO A 200 8.31 14.62 12.69
N TYR A 201 7.19 13.90 12.66
CA TYR A 201 6.48 13.45 13.84
C TYR A 201 6.31 11.93 13.84
N PRO A 202 6.29 11.27 15.03
CA PRO A 202 6.05 9.83 15.15
C PRO A 202 4.60 9.42 14.85
N GLY A 203 3.74 10.37 14.42
CA GLY A 203 2.37 10.11 14.00
C GLY A 203 1.50 11.37 13.96
N GLY A 204 0.28 11.22 13.47
CA GLY A 204 -0.67 12.34 13.32
C GLY A 204 -1.16 12.94 14.63
N GLY A 205 -1.25 12.15 15.71
CA GLY A 205 -1.67 12.63 17.03
C GLY A 205 -0.73 13.70 17.60
N PRO A 206 0.56 13.39 17.81
CA PRO A 206 1.56 14.37 18.23
C PRO A 206 1.65 15.59 17.29
N ALA A 207 1.64 15.38 15.97
CA ALA A 207 1.64 16.48 14.99
C ALA A 207 0.43 17.41 15.16
N THR A 208 -0.76 16.85 15.36
CA THR A 208 -2.00 17.61 15.54
C THR A 208 -1.95 18.46 16.82
N LEU A 209 -1.44 17.89 17.91
CA LEU A 209 -1.32 18.62 19.18
C LEU A 209 -0.40 19.85 19.05
N ASP A 210 0.72 19.72 18.34
CA ASP A 210 1.65 20.84 18.14
C ASP A 210 1.09 21.93 17.21
N VAL A 211 0.33 21.56 16.18
CA VAL A 211 -0.38 22.54 15.34
C VAL A 211 -1.47 23.26 16.15
N LEU A 212 -2.25 22.52 16.94
CA LEU A 212 -3.27 23.10 17.83
C LEU A 212 -2.67 24.00 18.92
N GLY A 213 -1.51 23.62 19.45
CA GLY A 213 -0.75 24.41 20.43
C GLY A 213 -0.03 25.62 19.85
N GLY A 214 0.02 25.73 18.52
CA GLY A 214 0.70 26.82 17.82
C GLY A 214 2.22 26.69 17.75
N HIS A 215 2.76 25.49 18.02
CA HIS A 215 4.18 25.17 17.87
C HIS A 215 4.58 24.90 16.42
N VAL A 216 3.62 24.47 15.59
CA VAL A 216 3.79 24.26 14.14
C VAL A 216 2.68 24.95 13.36
N ASP A 217 2.99 25.51 12.18
CA ASP A 217 2.07 26.35 11.42
C ASP A 217 1.06 25.56 10.59
N ALA A 218 1.50 24.48 9.96
CA ALA A 218 0.71 23.68 9.03
C ALA A 218 0.93 22.18 9.21
N MET A 219 0.03 21.37 8.68
CA MET A 219 0.27 19.93 8.51
C MET A 219 -0.49 19.38 7.31
N LEU A 220 0.06 18.33 6.71
CA LEU A 220 -0.67 17.44 5.83
C LEU A 220 -1.07 16.21 6.63
N ILE A 221 -2.38 16.00 6.82
CA ILE A 221 -2.90 14.92 7.66
C ILE A 221 -4.11 14.26 7.02
N THR A 222 -4.44 13.04 7.45
CA THR A 222 -5.64 12.35 6.98
C THR A 222 -6.88 13.18 7.28
N LEU A 223 -7.78 13.24 6.30
CA LEU A 223 -9.05 13.94 6.41
C LEU A 223 -9.79 13.54 7.70
N ALA A 224 -9.91 12.23 7.96
CA ALA A 224 -10.61 11.70 9.12
C ALA A 224 -10.04 12.20 10.47
N ALA A 225 -8.72 12.40 10.57
CA ALA A 225 -8.11 12.90 11.80
C ALA A 225 -8.31 14.42 11.99
N ALA A 226 -8.55 15.16 10.91
CA ALA A 226 -8.71 16.61 10.95
C ALA A 226 -10.17 17.07 10.96
N THR A 227 -11.12 16.28 10.45
CA THR A 227 -12.51 16.71 10.19
C THR A 227 -13.17 17.41 11.38
N GLU A 228 -13.12 16.84 12.58
CA GLU A 228 -13.78 17.44 13.75
C GLU A 228 -13.05 18.70 14.26
N ASN A 229 -11.72 18.75 14.15
CA ASN A 229 -10.96 19.96 14.47
C ASN A 229 -11.25 21.09 13.48
N VAL A 230 -11.49 20.77 12.20
CA VAL A 230 -11.91 21.74 11.18
C VAL A 230 -13.33 22.22 11.43
N ARG A 231 -14.28 21.31 11.65
CA ARG A 231 -15.69 21.65 11.95
C ARG A 231 -15.84 22.53 13.19
N SER A 232 -15.01 22.29 14.20
CA SER A 232 -14.99 23.11 15.43
C SER A 232 -14.14 24.39 15.33
N GLY A 233 -13.56 24.69 14.15
CA GLY A 233 -12.75 25.89 13.92
C GLY A 233 -11.39 25.90 14.61
N LYS A 234 -10.96 24.77 15.19
CA LYS A 234 -9.65 24.60 15.84
C LYS A 234 -8.51 24.49 14.83
N LEU A 235 -8.82 24.05 13.62
CA LEU A 235 -7.91 24.05 12.47
C LEU A 235 -8.61 24.69 11.27
N VAL A 236 -7.84 25.31 10.39
CA VAL A 236 -8.34 25.87 9.14
C VAL A 236 -7.93 24.95 7.99
N ALA A 237 -8.92 24.38 7.31
CA ALA A 237 -8.71 23.54 6.14
C ALA A 237 -8.49 24.38 4.89
N LEU A 238 -7.38 24.14 4.19
CA LEU A 238 -7.03 24.89 2.98
C LEU A 238 -7.41 24.16 1.70
N ALA A 239 -7.08 22.87 1.61
CA ALA A 239 -7.38 22.06 0.44
C ALA A 239 -7.28 20.55 0.75
N VAL A 240 -8.09 19.75 0.07
CA VAL A 240 -7.91 18.29 0.00
C VAL A 240 -6.97 17.91 -1.13
N THR A 241 -6.21 16.84 -0.93
CA THR A 241 -5.19 16.35 -1.86
C THR A 241 -5.71 15.38 -2.92
N THR A 242 -6.97 14.97 -2.79
CA THR A 242 -7.69 14.16 -3.79
C THR A 242 -8.07 14.98 -5.00
N PRO A 243 -8.26 14.37 -6.19
CA PRO A 243 -8.72 15.07 -7.38
C PRO A 243 -10.21 15.47 -7.31
N TYR A 244 -10.91 15.07 -6.26
CA TYR A 244 -12.31 15.39 -5.97
C TYR A 244 -12.47 15.88 -4.52
N ARG A 245 -13.51 16.67 -4.25
CA ARG A 245 -13.82 17.13 -2.89
C ARG A 245 -14.29 15.99 -2.00
N SER A 246 -14.07 16.14 -0.70
CA SER A 246 -14.61 15.20 0.28
C SER A 246 -16.07 15.49 0.59
N LYS A 247 -16.90 14.44 0.71
CA LYS A 247 -18.28 14.56 1.22
C LYS A 247 -18.35 15.03 2.67
N ALA A 248 -17.30 14.78 3.47
CA ALA A 248 -17.26 15.14 4.89
C ALA A 248 -17.01 16.65 5.11
N LEU A 249 -16.34 17.29 4.14
CA LEU A 249 -15.99 18.73 4.12
C LEU A 249 -16.18 19.28 2.68
N PRO A 250 -17.43 19.33 2.17
CA PRO A 250 -17.71 19.67 0.76
C PRO A 250 -17.35 21.12 0.39
N GLU A 251 -17.21 21.99 1.39
CA GLU A 251 -16.78 23.38 1.25
C GLU A 251 -15.29 23.52 0.97
N VAL A 252 -14.48 22.53 1.36
CA VAL A 252 -13.02 22.57 1.17
C VAL A 252 -12.68 22.20 -0.28
N PRO A 253 -11.95 23.06 -1.01
CA PRO A 253 -11.59 22.78 -2.40
C PRO A 253 -10.54 21.68 -2.50
N THR A 254 -10.38 21.11 -3.69
CA THR A 254 -9.18 20.32 -4.00
C THR A 254 -7.96 21.24 -4.20
N MET A 255 -6.75 20.68 -4.14
CA MET A 255 -5.53 21.42 -4.50
C MET A 255 -5.61 22.00 -5.93
N GLN A 256 -6.22 21.26 -6.85
CA GLN A 256 -6.39 21.67 -8.25
C GLN A 256 -7.38 22.84 -8.38
N GLU A 257 -8.53 22.76 -7.72
CA GLU A 257 -9.51 23.85 -7.65
C GLU A 257 -8.92 25.09 -6.96
N ALA A 258 -7.98 24.88 -6.04
CA ALA A 258 -7.23 25.94 -5.38
C ALA A 258 -6.05 26.48 -6.22
N GLY A 259 -5.92 26.09 -7.48
CA GLY A 259 -4.94 26.66 -8.41
C GLY A 259 -3.59 25.96 -8.45
N LEU A 260 -3.45 24.78 -7.84
CA LEU A 260 -2.28 23.92 -7.97
C LEU A 260 -2.56 22.82 -9.02
N ALA A 261 -2.32 23.13 -10.29
CA ALA A 261 -2.55 22.20 -11.40
C ALA A 261 -1.73 20.91 -11.23
N ASP A 262 -2.30 19.79 -11.69
CA ASP A 262 -1.68 18.46 -11.69
C ASP A 262 -1.12 18.01 -10.32
N TYR A 263 -1.75 18.47 -9.24
CA TYR A 263 -1.49 17.97 -7.89
C TYR A 263 -2.64 17.06 -7.47
N ALA A 264 -2.33 15.77 -7.33
CA ALA A 264 -3.18 14.79 -6.68
C ALA A 264 -2.27 13.78 -5.99
N VAL A 265 -2.32 13.73 -4.66
CA VAL A 265 -1.58 12.73 -3.87
C VAL A 265 -2.54 12.16 -2.86
N GLU A 266 -2.97 10.93 -3.09
CA GLU A 266 -3.84 10.20 -2.18
C GLU A 266 -3.15 8.89 -1.80
N SER A 267 -3.16 8.58 -0.51
CA SER A 267 -2.75 7.24 -0.06
C SER A 267 -3.86 6.27 -0.45
N TRP A 268 -3.50 5.11 -0.98
CA TRP A 268 -4.48 4.13 -1.42
C TRP A 268 -4.16 2.72 -0.96
N GLN A 269 -5.21 1.91 -0.85
CA GLN A 269 -5.12 0.47 -0.64
C GLN A 269 -6.06 -0.23 -1.61
N GLY A 270 -5.62 -1.38 -2.10
CA GLY A 270 -6.34 -2.10 -3.12
C GLY A 270 -5.92 -3.55 -3.22
N PHE A 271 -6.56 -4.25 -4.13
CA PHE A 271 -6.29 -5.65 -4.38
C PHE A 271 -5.46 -5.75 -5.65
N VAL A 272 -4.39 -6.54 -5.57
CA VAL A 272 -3.53 -6.88 -6.69
C VAL A 272 -3.22 -8.38 -6.67
N VAL A 273 -2.80 -8.91 -7.81
CA VAL A 273 -2.52 -10.33 -8.02
C VAL A 273 -1.19 -10.50 -8.77
N PRO A 274 -0.63 -11.73 -8.84
CA PRO A 274 0.52 -11.98 -9.71
C PRO A 274 0.22 -11.58 -11.15
N ALA A 275 1.17 -10.99 -11.87
CA ALA A 275 1.00 -10.58 -13.26
C ALA A 275 0.63 -11.74 -14.21
N SER A 276 1.00 -12.97 -13.82
CA SER A 276 0.64 -14.21 -14.54
C SER A 276 -0.84 -14.59 -14.45
N THR A 277 -1.64 -13.87 -13.65
CA THR A 277 -3.07 -14.18 -13.48
C THR A 277 -3.86 -13.91 -14.76
N PRO A 278 -4.64 -14.87 -15.30
CA PRO A 278 -5.43 -14.67 -16.52
C PRO A 278 -6.40 -13.49 -16.40
N ALA A 279 -6.54 -12.69 -17.46
CA ALA A 279 -7.39 -11.50 -17.47
C ALA A 279 -8.84 -11.79 -17.07
N ALA A 280 -9.43 -12.88 -17.57
CA ALA A 280 -10.79 -13.28 -17.21
C ALA A 280 -10.96 -13.56 -15.70
N LEU A 281 -9.90 -14.03 -15.03
CA LEU A 281 -9.93 -14.27 -13.59
C LEU A 281 -9.77 -12.95 -12.82
N VAL A 282 -8.93 -12.03 -13.30
CA VAL A 282 -8.83 -10.67 -12.75
C VAL A 282 -10.18 -9.96 -12.81
N GLU A 283 -10.87 -10.01 -13.96
CA GLU A 283 -12.20 -9.43 -14.12
C GLU A 283 -13.23 -10.03 -13.17
N ARG A 284 -13.20 -11.36 -12.99
CA ARG A 284 -14.07 -12.05 -12.04
C ARG A 284 -13.82 -11.57 -10.61
N ILE A 285 -12.57 -11.53 -10.16
CA ILE A 285 -12.19 -11.08 -8.82
C ILE A 285 -12.54 -9.60 -8.65
N HIS A 286 -12.22 -8.76 -9.63
CA HIS A 286 -12.54 -7.33 -9.65
C HIS A 286 -14.03 -7.09 -9.42
N ARG A 287 -14.90 -7.71 -10.22
CA ARG A 287 -16.34 -7.57 -10.09
C ARG A 287 -16.83 -7.96 -8.70
N ASP A 288 -16.31 -9.06 -8.15
CA ASP A 288 -16.75 -9.58 -6.86
C ASP A 288 -16.26 -8.70 -5.70
N VAL A 289 -15.02 -8.22 -5.74
CA VAL A 289 -14.45 -7.28 -4.77
C VAL A 289 -15.19 -5.93 -4.82
N VAL A 290 -15.44 -5.39 -6.01
CA VAL A 290 -16.17 -4.12 -6.17
C VAL A 290 -17.60 -4.23 -5.67
N ALA A 291 -18.27 -5.37 -5.89
CA ALA A 291 -19.60 -5.61 -5.34
C ALA A 291 -19.59 -5.53 -3.81
N VAL A 292 -18.63 -6.20 -3.16
CA VAL A 292 -18.45 -6.16 -1.70
C VAL A 292 -18.16 -4.75 -1.19
N LEU A 293 -17.26 -4.02 -1.83
CA LEU A 293 -16.89 -2.65 -1.43
C LEU A 293 -18.08 -1.67 -1.51
N ARG A 294 -19.04 -1.93 -2.40
CA ARG A 294 -20.23 -1.09 -2.60
C ARG A 294 -21.43 -1.51 -1.75
N GLU A 295 -21.34 -2.59 -0.99
CA GLU A 295 -22.38 -2.94 -0.03
C GLU A 295 -22.48 -1.84 1.05
N PRO A 296 -23.68 -1.32 1.36
CA PRO A 296 -23.83 -0.18 2.27
C PRO A 296 -23.18 -0.38 3.65
N GLU A 297 -23.30 -1.59 4.21
CA GLU A 297 -22.71 -1.94 5.50
C GLU A 297 -21.17 -1.92 5.42
N THR A 298 -20.59 -2.51 4.37
CA THR A 298 -19.15 -2.53 4.13
C THR A 298 -18.61 -1.11 3.92
N ALA A 299 -19.28 -0.32 3.06
CA ALA A 299 -18.91 1.06 2.81
C ALA A 299 -18.92 1.89 4.11
N THR A 300 -19.98 1.79 4.90
CA THR A 300 -20.10 2.50 6.20
C THR A 300 -18.99 2.09 7.16
N LEU A 301 -18.67 0.80 7.27
CA LEU A 301 -17.60 0.33 8.15
C LEU A 301 -16.23 0.87 7.72
N LEU A 302 -15.94 0.88 6.42
CA LEU A 302 -14.68 1.40 5.89
C LEU A 302 -14.60 2.93 6.03
N GLU A 303 -15.71 3.64 5.81
CA GLU A 303 -15.79 5.09 6.03
C GLU A 303 -15.58 5.45 7.51
N ASN A 304 -16.11 4.65 8.44
CA ASN A 304 -15.84 4.81 9.88
C ASN A 304 -14.36 4.54 10.25
N LEU A 305 -13.63 3.80 9.44
CA LEU A 305 -12.17 3.64 9.57
C LEU A 305 -11.38 4.79 8.93
N GLY A 306 -12.06 5.78 8.35
CA GLY A 306 -11.47 6.96 7.72
C GLY A 306 -11.13 6.80 6.24
N PHE A 307 -11.62 5.74 5.59
CA PHE A 307 -11.45 5.50 4.16
C PHE A 307 -12.53 6.19 3.33
N ALA A 308 -12.22 6.48 2.06
CA ALA A 308 -13.22 6.72 1.03
C ALA A 308 -13.20 5.54 0.03
N ILE A 309 -14.37 5.00 -0.30
CA ILE A 309 -14.48 3.93 -1.30
C ILE A 309 -14.10 4.49 -2.68
N ALA A 310 -13.09 3.89 -3.31
CA ALA A 310 -12.67 4.21 -4.67
C ALA A 310 -13.26 3.21 -5.67
N ALA A 311 -13.07 1.91 -5.41
CA ALA A 311 -13.52 0.81 -6.28
C ALA A 311 -13.21 1.04 -7.77
N SER A 312 -11.94 1.31 -8.08
CA SER A 312 -11.46 1.59 -9.45
C SER A 312 -11.44 0.35 -10.34
N THR A 313 -11.27 0.55 -11.65
CA THR A 313 -10.96 -0.55 -12.60
C THR A 313 -9.57 -1.15 -12.33
N PRO A 314 -9.28 -2.35 -12.84
CA PRO A 314 -7.94 -2.95 -12.80
C PRO A 314 -6.86 -2.05 -13.41
N GLU A 315 -7.12 -1.49 -14.60
CA GLU A 315 -6.17 -0.66 -15.35
C GLU A 315 -5.84 0.63 -14.59
N ALA A 316 -6.80 1.20 -13.86
CA ALA A 316 -6.59 2.38 -13.06
C ALA A 316 -5.58 2.14 -11.92
N VAL A 317 -5.47 0.90 -11.43
CA VAL A 317 -4.45 0.54 -10.42
C VAL A 317 -3.06 0.52 -11.06
N ASP A 318 -2.91 -0.16 -12.20
CA ASP A 318 -1.64 -0.25 -12.91
C ASP A 318 -1.15 1.15 -13.34
N GLN A 319 -2.08 2.01 -13.77
CA GLN A 319 -1.81 3.40 -14.11
C GLN A 319 -1.37 4.20 -12.86
N THR A 320 -2.06 4.04 -11.74
CA THR A 320 -1.70 4.70 -10.47
C THR A 320 -0.26 4.35 -10.07
N VAL A 321 0.11 3.07 -10.06
CA VAL A 321 1.47 2.62 -9.71
C VAL A 321 2.50 3.21 -10.67
N ARG A 322 2.21 3.23 -11.98
CA ARG A 322 3.11 3.79 -13.00
C ARG A 322 3.33 5.30 -12.80
N ASP A 323 2.26 6.05 -12.59
CA ASP A 323 2.30 7.51 -12.43
C ASP A 323 2.95 7.92 -11.11
N ASP A 324 2.67 7.17 -10.03
CA ASP A 324 3.32 7.32 -8.74
C ASP A 324 4.83 7.12 -8.86
N ILE A 325 5.29 6.02 -9.49
CA ILE A 325 6.72 5.76 -9.67
C ILE A 325 7.39 6.90 -10.45
N ALA A 326 6.77 7.38 -11.52
CA ALA A 326 7.32 8.48 -12.31
C ALA A 326 7.38 9.78 -11.51
N THR A 327 6.29 10.13 -10.83
CA THR A 327 6.18 11.36 -10.03
C THR A 327 7.13 11.35 -8.86
N TYR A 328 7.12 10.29 -8.06
CA TYR A 328 7.94 10.19 -6.85
C TYR A 328 9.42 10.07 -7.18
N ARG A 329 9.82 9.36 -8.24
CA ARG A 329 11.22 9.34 -8.69
C ARG A 329 11.75 10.75 -8.96
N ARG A 330 10.95 11.55 -9.66
CA ARG A 330 11.28 12.93 -10.00
C ARG A 330 11.36 13.80 -8.75
N VAL A 331 10.38 13.72 -7.85
CA VAL A 331 10.37 14.46 -6.58
C VAL A 331 11.57 14.08 -5.71
N ILE A 332 11.88 12.79 -5.58
CA ILE A 332 13.03 12.30 -4.82
C ILE A 332 14.33 12.92 -5.35
N ALA A 333 14.51 12.93 -6.67
CA ALA A 333 15.70 13.51 -7.30
C ALA A 333 15.78 15.03 -7.12
N THR A 334 14.66 15.74 -7.29
CA THR A 334 14.61 17.21 -7.17
C THR A 334 14.85 17.69 -5.74
N ALA A 335 14.28 16.98 -4.76
CA ALA A 335 14.33 17.37 -3.36
C ALA A 335 15.45 16.69 -2.55
N ASP A 336 16.27 15.85 -3.18
CA ASP A 336 17.32 15.03 -2.53
C ASP A 336 16.76 14.20 -1.35
N VAL A 337 15.58 13.62 -1.55
CA VAL A 337 14.91 12.84 -0.51
C VAL A 337 15.63 11.51 -0.33
N LYS A 338 16.06 11.25 0.91
CA LYS A 338 16.59 9.94 1.29
C LYS A 338 15.43 9.02 1.69
N LEU A 339 15.20 8.00 0.88
CA LEU A 339 14.34 6.89 1.27
C LEU A 339 15.03 6.07 2.37
N GLN A 340 14.23 5.61 3.34
CA GLN A 340 14.65 4.74 4.44
C GLN A 340 13.93 3.39 4.35
#